data_AF-A0A955PGL3-F1
#
_entry.id   AF-A0A955PGL3-F1
#
_cell.length_a   1.000
_cell.length_b   1.000
_cell.length_c   1.000
_cell.angle_alpha   90.00
_cell.angle_beta   90.00
_cell.angle_gamma   90.00
#
_symmetry.space_group_name_H-M   'P 1'
#
loop_
_entity.id
_entity.type
_entity.pdbx_description
1 polymer ?
#
loop_
_entity_poly.entity_id
_entity_poly.type
_entity_poly.pdbx_seq_one_letter_code
_entity_poly.pdbx_strand_id
1 'polypeptide(L)'
;EGKELYDMIADPGERFDVSDQHPEVVEDLRAAYEAWFQEMSAEKNFEPHPISVGSPYESPTVLSPQDWQRDAVDDRAKGAGYWVVDVAQPGPY
;
A
#
# COMPACT_ATOMS: atom_id res chain seq x y z
N GLU A 1 13.26 -0.66 9.42
CA GLU A 1 13.56 0.78 9.28
C GLU A 1 12.54 1.52 10.15
N GLY A 2 12.95 2.59 10.84
CA GLY A 2 12.25 3.18 11.98
C GLY A 2 13.26 3.67 13.02
N LYS A 3 14.18 4.52 12.55
CA LYS A 3 15.39 4.94 13.31
C LYS A 3 15.33 6.41 13.71
N GLU A 4 14.49 7.19 13.06
CA GLU A 4 14.39 8.63 13.25
C GLU A 4 13.11 8.94 14.03
N LEU A 5 13.14 10.02 14.81
CA LEU A 5 12.00 10.51 15.57
C LEU A 5 11.95 12.03 15.41
N TYR A 6 10.76 12.54 15.10
CA TYR A 6 10.52 13.96 14.89
C TYR A 6 9.38 14.46 15.79
N ASP A 7 9.57 15.64 16.38
CA ASP A 7 8.49 16.34 17.06
C ASP A 7 7.66 17.11 16.03
N MET A 8 6.51 16.58 15.64
CA MET A 8 5.67 17.21 14.61
C MET A 8 5.07 18.56 15.01
N ILE A 9 5.05 18.91 16.30
CA ILE A 9 4.55 20.20 16.77
C ILE A 9 5.65 21.26 16.67
N ALA A 10 6.86 20.92 17.12
CA ALA A 10 8.01 21.82 17.08
C ALA A 10 8.70 21.85 15.70
N ASP A 11 8.67 20.74 14.97
CA ASP A 11 9.28 20.54 13.66
C ASP A 11 8.34 19.81 12.68
N PRO A 12 7.31 20.50 12.14
CA PRO A 12 6.40 19.91 11.16
C PRO A 12 7.07 19.51 9.83
N GLY A 13 8.32 19.91 9.62
CA GLY A 13 9.06 19.64 8.39
C GLY A 13 10.06 18.50 8.51
N GLU A 14 10.08 17.79 9.65
CA GLU A 14 10.92 16.59 9.87
C GLU A 14 12.41 16.84 9.54
N ARG A 15 12.96 17.97 10.00
CA ARG A 15 14.33 18.40 9.71
C ARG A 15 15.32 18.00 10.80
N PHE A 16 14.85 17.86 12.04
CA PHE A 16 15.68 17.62 13.21
C PHE A 16 15.32 16.28 13.85
N ASP A 17 16.14 15.28 13.58
CA ASP A 17 16.01 13.98 14.22
C ASP A 17 16.39 14.07 15.70
N VAL A 18 15.46 13.63 16.55
CA VAL A 18 15.60 13.55 18.02
C VAL A 18 15.63 12.11 18.53
N SER A 19 15.78 11.12 17.65
CA SER A 19 15.83 9.69 17.99
C SER A 19 16.86 9.34 19.06
N ASP A 20 18.09 9.82 18.91
CA ASP A 20 19.19 9.59 19.86
C ASP A 20 18.91 10.18 21.25
N GLN A 21 18.04 11.20 21.33
CA GLN A 21 17.66 11.87 22.58
C GLN A 21 16.50 11.16 23.29
N HIS A 22 15.71 10.39 22.54
CA HIS A 22 14.51 9.70 23.04
C HIS A 22 14.44 8.24 22.53
N PRO A 23 15.46 7.42 22.83
CA PRO A 23 15.52 6.04 22.34
C PRO A 23 14.34 5.18 22.82
N GLU A 24 13.81 5.44 24.01
CA GLU A 24 12.65 4.75 24.56
C GLU A 24 11.38 5.00 23.71
N VAL A 25 11.20 6.23 23.22
CA VAL A 25 10.05 6.59 22.39
C VAL A 25 10.15 5.91 21.02
N VAL A 26 11.36 5.82 20.46
CA VAL A 26 11.61 5.08 19.22
C VAL A 26 11.25 3.61 19.39
N GLU A 27 11.66 2.99 20.50
CA GLU A 27 11.36 1.58 20.78
C GLU A 27 9.86 1.33 20.91
N ASP A 28 9.15 2.16 21.69
CA ASP A 28 7.72 2.03 21.90
C ASP A 28 6.92 2.20 20.60
N LEU A 29 7.25 3.22 19.80
CA LEU A 29 6.58 3.46 18.52
C LEU A 29 6.86 2.34 17.52
N ARG A 30 8.10 1.83 17.49
CA ARG A 30 8.45 0.69 16.64
C ARG A 30 7.66 -0.56 17.04
N ALA A 31 7.59 -0.86 18.33
CA ALA A 31 6.85 -2.01 18.82
C ALA A 31 5.35 -1.90 18.47
N ALA A 32 4.76 -0.71 18.62
CA ALA A 32 3.38 -0.45 18.23
C ALA A 32 3.15 -0.62 16.72
N TYR A 33 4.07 -0.10 15.89
CA TYR A 33 4.01 -0.28 14.44
C TYR A 33 4.10 -1.76 14.04
N GLU A 34 5.05 -2.51 14.60
CA GLU A 34 5.23 -3.92 14.29
C GLU A 34 4.00 -4.76 14.70
N ALA A 35 3.43 -4.50 15.87
CA ALA A 35 2.21 -5.16 16.33
C ALA A 35 1.03 -4.88 15.38
N TRP A 36 0.80 -3.61 15.03
CA TRP A 36 -0.24 -3.22 14.08
C TRP A 36 -0.03 -3.84 12.69
N PHE A 37 1.22 -3.84 12.19
CA PHE A 37 1.54 -4.42 10.90
C PHE A 37 1.30 -5.93 10.87
N GLN A 38 1.66 -6.64 11.94
CA GLN A 38 1.39 -8.07 12.08
C GLN A 38 -0.12 -8.37 12.11
N GLU A 39 -0.89 -7.59 12.86
CA GLU A 39 -2.35 -7.71 12.92
C GLU A 39 -2.98 -7.49 11.53
N MET A 40 -2.63 -6.38 10.87
CA MET A 40 -3.20 -6.04 9.57
C MET A 40 -2.81 -7.01 8.45
N SER A 41 -1.55 -7.46 8.45
CA SER A 41 -1.07 -8.40 7.44
C SER A 41 -1.71 -9.78 7.58
N ALA A 42 -2.03 -10.22 8.81
CA ALA A 42 -2.75 -11.46 9.05
C ALA A 42 -4.18 -11.42 8.52
N GLU A 43 -4.86 -10.26 8.57
CA GLU A 43 -6.23 -10.13 8.09
C GLU A 43 -6.36 -9.95 6.58
N LYS A 44 -5.42 -9.24 5.94
CA LYS A 44 -5.62 -8.73 4.57
C LYS A 44 -4.85 -9.45 3.48
N ASN A 45 -3.90 -10.33 3.80
CA ASN A 45 -3.03 -11.10 2.88
C ASN A 45 -2.43 -10.30 1.69
N PHE A 46 -2.54 -8.96 1.72
CA PHE A 46 -2.29 -7.99 0.66
C PHE A 46 -2.66 -8.48 -0.75
N GLU A 47 -3.76 -9.23 -0.87
CA GLU A 47 -4.19 -9.73 -2.17
C GLU A 47 -4.62 -8.56 -3.07
N PRO A 48 -4.35 -8.66 -4.38
CA PRO A 48 -4.84 -7.71 -5.36
C PRO A 48 -6.33 -7.46 -5.19
N HIS A 49 -6.72 -6.20 -5.00
CA HIS A 49 -8.13 -5.85 -4.99
C HIS A 49 -8.60 -5.75 -6.45
N PRO A 50 -9.51 -6.62 -6.91
CA PRO A 50 -9.95 -6.63 -8.29
C PRO A 50 -10.76 -5.38 -8.65
N ILE A 51 -10.60 -4.88 -9.87
CA ILE A 51 -11.47 -3.84 -10.41
C ILE A 51 -12.80 -4.48 -10.85
N SER A 52 -13.93 -3.97 -10.34
CA SER A 52 -15.25 -4.46 -10.75
C SER A 52 -15.65 -3.92 -12.12
N VAL A 53 -15.80 -4.80 -13.11
CA VAL A 53 -16.25 -4.48 -14.47
C VAL A 53 -17.70 -4.89 -14.67
N GLY A 54 -18.49 -4.06 -15.37
CA GLY A 54 -19.90 -4.35 -15.67
C GLY A 54 -20.88 -3.98 -14.55
N SER A 55 -20.44 -3.16 -13.60
CA SER A 55 -21.28 -2.61 -12.53
C SER A 55 -22.11 -1.43 -13.03
N PRO A 56 -23.40 -1.30 -12.65
CA PRO A 56 -24.21 -0.11 -12.97
C PRO A 56 -23.74 1.15 -12.23
N TYR A 57 -22.93 1.00 -11.17
CA TYR A 57 -22.42 2.11 -10.38
C TYR A 57 -21.21 2.79 -11.04
N GLU A 58 -20.54 2.11 -11.98
CA GLU A 58 -19.40 2.65 -12.73
C GLU A 58 -19.37 2.08 -14.15
N SER A 59 -19.97 2.83 -15.09
CA SER A 59 -20.05 2.48 -16.52
C SER A 59 -19.78 3.71 -17.39
N PRO A 60 -18.65 3.80 -18.13
CA PRO A 60 -17.61 2.77 -18.27
C PRO A 60 -16.69 2.68 -17.05
N THR A 61 -16.18 1.48 -16.78
CA THR A 61 -15.13 1.23 -15.78
C THR A 61 -13.77 1.64 -16.34
N VAL A 62 -12.96 2.34 -15.54
CA VAL A 62 -11.60 2.75 -15.94
C VAL A 62 -10.56 1.79 -15.41
N LEU A 63 -9.74 1.21 -16.30
CA LEU A 63 -8.55 0.46 -15.92
C LEU A 63 -7.35 1.40 -15.85
N SER A 64 -6.90 1.75 -14.64
CA SER A 64 -5.79 2.68 -14.49
C SER A 64 -4.43 1.97 -14.53
N PRO A 65 -3.36 2.64 -14.97
CA PRO A 65 -2.00 2.09 -14.84
C PRO A 65 -1.55 1.86 -13.39
N GLN A 66 -2.21 2.46 -12.39
CA GLN A 66 -1.89 2.26 -10.97
C GLN A 66 -2.33 0.87 -10.49
N ASP A 67 -3.36 0.30 -11.13
CA ASP A 67 -3.90 -1.03 -10.82
C ASP A 67 -3.22 -2.15 -11.62
N TRP A 68 -2.26 -1.80 -12.49
CA TRP A 68 -1.52 -2.75 -13.28
C TRP A 68 -0.59 -3.58 -12.40
N GLN A 69 -0.86 -4.88 -12.34
CA GLN A 69 -0.06 -5.85 -11.61
C GLN A 69 1.08 -6.34 -12.48
N ARG A 70 2.28 -6.40 -11.90
CA ARG A 70 3.45 -6.92 -12.59
C ARG A 70 3.47 -8.44 -12.49
N ASP A 71 3.85 -9.11 -13.57
CA ASP A 71 4.16 -10.53 -13.48
C ASP A 71 5.37 -10.72 -12.56
N ALA A 72 5.31 -11.69 -11.67
CA ALA A 72 6.37 -11.97 -10.69
C ALA A 72 7.71 -12.37 -11.35
N VAL A 73 7.67 -12.65 -12.66
CA VAL A 73 8.80 -13.15 -13.46
C VAL A 73 9.48 -12.05 -14.32
N ASP A 74 8.97 -10.81 -14.41
CA ASP A 74 9.47 -9.87 -15.43
C ASP A 74 10.48 -8.81 -14.97
N ASP A 75 11.64 -8.86 -15.64
CA ASP A 75 12.64 -7.81 -15.77
C ASP A 75 11.97 -6.50 -16.22
N ARG A 76 12.35 -5.38 -15.59
CA ARG A 76 11.81 -4.02 -15.87
C ARG A 76 11.79 -3.60 -17.36
N ALA A 77 12.47 -4.34 -18.23
CA ALA A 77 12.65 -4.03 -19.63
C ALA A 77 11.50 -4.47 -20.57
N LYS A 78 10.63 -5.41 -20.17
CA LYS A 78 9.63 -5.98 -21.10
C LYS A 78 8.18 -5.53 -20.86
N GLY A 79 7.88 -4.93 -19.71
CA GLY A 79 6.60 -4.28 -19.45
C GLY A 79 5.39 -5.22 -19.40
N ALA A 80 5.59 -6.53 -19.19
CA ALA A 80 4.49 -7.48 -19.09
C ALA A 80 3.79 -7.42 -17.72
N GLY A 81 2.47 -7.61 -17.71
CA GLY A 81 1.61 -7.55 -16.54
C GLY A 81 0.14 -7.72 -16.90
N TYR A 82 -0.75 -7.47 -15.94
CA TYR A 82 -2.20 -7.64 -16.10
C TYR A 82 -2.99 -6.76 -15.14
N TRP A 83 -4.25 -6.48 -15.47
CA TRP A 83 -5.23 -5.99 -14.50
C TRP A 83 -5.94 -7.18 -13.87
N VAL A 84 -6.13 -7.14 -12.55
CA VAL A 84 -7.01 -8.08 -11.85
C VAL A 84 -8.41 -7.48 -11.89
N VAL A 85 -9.35 -8.21 -12.50
CA VAL A 85 -10.73 -7.75 -12.67
C VAL A 85 -11.71 -8.77 -12.10
N ASP A 86 -12.80 -8.27 -11.53
CA ASP A 86 -13.97 -9.06 -11.15
C ASP A 86 -15.15 -8.64 -12.04
N VAL A 87 -15.80 -9.61 -12.67
CA VAL A 87 -16.84 -9.36 -13.68
C VAL A 87 -18.20 -9.47 -13.00
N ALA A 88 -18.78 -8.32 -12.62
CA ALA A 88 -20.01 -8.24 -11.85
C ALA A 88 -21.25 -8.69 -12.67
N GLN A 89 -21.24 -8.44 -13.97
CA GLN A 89 -22.21 -8.97 -14.94
C GLN A 89 -21.45 -9.41 -16.19
N PRO A 90 -21.89 -10.47 -16.91
CA PRO A 90 -21.31 -10.87 -18.19
C PRO A 90 -21.94 -10.12 -19.38
N GLY A 91 -21.15 -9.89 -20.43
CA GLY A 91 -21.54 -9.06 -21.58
C GLY A 91 -20.38 -8.80 -22.53
N PRO A 92 -20.62 -8.12 -23.65
CA PRO A 92 -19.54 -7.67 -24.54
C PRO A 92 -18.85 -6.45 -23.91
N TYR A 93 -17.61 -6.64 -23.47
CA TYR A 93 -16.73 -5.61 -22.90
C TYR A 93 -15.53 -5.38 -23.82
#